data_AF-A0A7W1EN73-F1
#
_entry.id   AF-A0A7W1EN73-F1
#
_cell.length_a   1.000
_cell.length_b   1.000
_cell.length_c   1.000
_cell.angle_alpha   90.00
_cell.angle_beta   90.00
_cell.angle_gamma   90.00
#
_symmetry.space_group_name_H-M   'P 1'
#
loop_
_entity.id
_entity.type
_entity.pdbx_description
1 polymer ?
#
loop_
_entity_poly.entity_id
_entity_poly.type
_entity_poly.pdbx_seq_one_letter_code
_entity_poly.pdbx_strand_id
1 'polypeptide(L)'
;VPGAEQFAGAVLDRFRNPAISHALLDILLQATTKVRVRLVPMIERSIGANGRVPQSLAFGFAAFLHLMRGDLHRSRRARGLMMPVDDQGARLHFLWSGLADGADARIGDVVEAICRDVTLWGIDLAALPGFRDAVTDHLSRIATHGMSDALEHHLAADVA
;
A
#
# COMPACT_ATOMS: atom_id res chain seq x y z
N VAL A 1 8.31 18.19 -14.21
CA VAL A 1 8.32 19.25 -13.17
C VAL A 1 9.76 19.69 -12.97
N PRO A 2 10.12 20.96 -13.24
CA PRO A 2 11.48 21.45 -13.03
C PRO A 2 11.95 21.19 -11.58
N GLY A 3 13.19 20.71 -11.42
CA GLY A 3 13.79 20.45 -10.09
C GLY A 3 13.32 19.17 -9.37
N ALA A 4 12.45 18.36 -9.99
CA ALA A 4 11.93 17.14 -9.35
C ALA A 4 13.01 16.12 -8.97
N GLU A 5 14.00 15.90 -9.84
CA GLU A 5 15.11 14.97 -9.57
C GLU A 5 15.99 15.43 -8.40
N GLN A 6 16.31 16.73 -8.36
CA GLN A 6 17.07 17.32 -7.26
C GLN A 6 16.32 17.22 -5.93
N PHE A 7 15.02 17.51 -5.95
CA PHE A 7 14.16 17.37 -4.78
C PHE A 7 14.08 15.90 -4.31
N ALA A 8 13.91 14.95 -5.25
CA ALA A 8 13.89 13.53 -4.93
C ALA A 8 15.21 13.07 -4.31
N GLY A 9 16.35 13.50 -4.84
CA GLY A 9 17.67 13.25 -4.26
C GLY A 9 17.78 13.76 -2.82
N ALA A 10 17.37 15.01 -2.57
CA ALA A 10 17.39 15.59 -1.23
C ALA A 10 16.48 14.86 -0.24
N VAL A 11 15.33 14.34 -0.68
CA VAL A 11 14.45 13.50 0.14
C VAL A 11 15.14 12.19 0.52
N LEU A 12 15.80 11.52 -0.43
CA LEU A 12 16.55 10.30 -0.16
C LEU A 12 17.71 10.53 0.81
N ASP A 13 18.43 11.64 0.65
CA ASP A 13 19.54 11.99 1.55
C ASP A 13 19.05 12.21 2.99
N ARG A 14 17.88 12.82 3.16
CA ARG A 14 17.26 12.97 4.49
C ARG A 14 16.89 11.63 5.11
N PHE A 15 16.35 10.68 4.34
CA PHE A 15 16.02 9.36 4.86
C PHE A 15 17.25 8.48 5.14
N ARG A 16 18.39 8.77 4.50
CA ARG A 16 19.67 8.09 4.74
C ARG A 16 20.45 8.64 5.94
N ASN A 17 19.97 9.69 6.60
CA ASN A 17 20.69 10.34 7.69
C ASN A 17 20.88 9.38 8.88
N PRO A 18 22.12 8.93 9.18
CA PRO A 18 22.36 7.96 10.26
C PRO A 18 22.18 8.56 11.66
N ALA A 19 22.17 9.89 11.79
CA ALA A 19 21.94 10.57 13.07
C ALA A 19 20.46 10.58 13.49
N ILE A 20 19.54 10.18 12.61
CA ILE A 20 18.10 10.14 12.89
C ILE A 20 17.62 8.69 12.82
N SER A 21 17.21 8.15 13.97
CA SER A 21 16.56 6.83 14.01
C SER A 21 15.07 6.97 13.71
N HIS A 22 14.67 6.72 12.47
CA HIS A 22 13.26 6.68 12.08
C HIS A 22 12.61 5.36 12.53
N ALA A 23 11.79 5.40 13.58
CA ALA A 23 10.97 4.24 13.94
C ALA A 23 9.90 4.00 12.87
N LEU A 24 10.07 2.94 12.07
CA LEU A 24 9.13 2.61 10.98
C LEU A 24 7.69 2.45 11.47
N LEU A 25 7.50 2.00 12.71
CA LEU A 25 6.17 1.93 13.33
C LEU A 25 5.54 3.32 13.47
N ASP A 26 6.27 4.34 13.89
CA ASP A 26 5.69 5.68 14.08
C ASP A 26 5.16 6.29 12.77
N ILE A 27 5.72 5.86 11.64
CA ILE A 27 5.23 6.23 10.30
C ILE A 27 3.82 5.69 10.05
N LEU A 28 3.43 4.58 10.70
CA LEU A 28 2.12 3.95 10.56
C LEU A 28 0.99 4.63 11.35
N LEU A 29 1.30 5.63 12.19
CA LEU A 29 0.25 6.42 12.84
C LEU A 29 -0.69 7.02 11.78
N GLN A 30 -1.98 6.70 11.82
CA GLN A 30 -2.98 7.13 10.84
C GLN A 30 -2.61 6.73 9.40
N ALA A 31 -2.06 5.52 9.21
CA ALA A 31 -1.57 5.03 7.92
C ALA A 31 -2.66 5.07 6.83
N THR A 32 -3.87 4.56 7.12
CA THR A 32 -4.97 4.56 6.15
C THR A 32 -5.33 5.97 5.70
N THR A 33 -5.46 6.91 6.64
CA THR A 33 -5.70 8.33 6.33
C THR A 33 -4.57 8.92 5.49
N LYS A 34 -3.30 8.60 5.79
CA LYS A 34 -2.15 9.04 4.97
C LYS A 34 -2.23 8.50 3.54
N VAL A 35 -2.59 7.23 3.35
CA VAL A 35 -2.79 6.64 2.02
C VAL A 35 -3.91 7.37 1.27
N ARG A 36 -5.06 7.58 1.92
CA ARG A 36 -6.19 8.32 1.35
C ARG A 36 -5.79 9.72 0.89
N VAL A 37 -5.14 10.51 1.74
CA VAL A 37 -4.89 11.93 1.41
C VAL A 37 -3.65 12.17 0.57
N ARG A 38 -2.67 11.24 0.57
CA ARG A 38 -1.38 11.41 -0.14
C ARG A 38 -1.27 10.59 -1.41
N LEU A 39 -1.80 9.36 -1.44
CA LEU A 39 -1.62 8.45 -2.58
C LEU A 39 -2.82 8.45 -3.52
N VAL A 40 -4.06 8.39 -3.00
CA VAL A 40 -5.26 8.32 -3.85
C VAL A 40 -5.34 9.47 -4.87
N PRO A 41 -5.13 10.75 -4.50
CA PRO A 41 -5.16 11.84 -5.47
C PRO A 41 -4.02 11.77 -6.50
N MET A 42 -2.87 11.18 -6.13
CA MET A 42 -1.75 10.98 -7.05
C MET A 42 -2.06 9.89 -8.08
N ILE A 43 -2.69 8.80 -7.64
CA ILE A 43 -3.12 7.69 -8.49
C ILE A 43 -4.14 8.20 -9.52
N GLU A 44 -5.20 8.86 -9.04
CA GLU A 44 -6.27 9.41 -9.90
C GLU A 44 -5.71 10.38 -10.94
N ARG A 45 -4.90 11.36 -10.51
CA ARG A 45 -4.28 12.33 -11.44
C ARG A 45 -3.35 11.67 -12.44
N SER A 46 -2.54 10.70 -12.02
CA SER A 46 -1.60 10.01 -12.93
C SER A 46 -2.35 9.22 -14.00
N ILE A 47 -3.40 8.49 -13.62
CA ILE A 47 -4.21 7.72 -14.56
C ILE A 47 -4.97 8.67 -15.50
N GLY A 48 -5.56 9.74 -14.97
CA GLY A 48 -6.27 10.73 -15.78
C GLY A 48 -5.37 11.47 -16.78
N ALA A 49 -4.12 11.78 -16.41
CA ALA A 49 -3.19 12.49 -17.28
C ALA A 49 -2.51 11.59 -18.32
N ASN A 50 -2.18 10.34 -17.96
CA ASN A 50 -1.31 9.48 -18.78
C ASN A 50 -2.04 8.25 -19.35
N GLY A 51 -3.27 7.97 -18.92
CA GLY A 51 -4.03 6.78 -19.29
C GLY A 51 -3.41 5.46 -18.79
N ARG A 52 -2.45 5.52 -17.85
CA ARG A 52 -1.68 4.37 -17.37
C ARG A 52 -1.62 4.36 -15.85
N VAL A 53 -1.66 3.15 -15.28
CA VAL A 53 -1.50 2.93 -13.84
C VAL A 53 -0.06 3.26 -13.43
N PRO A 54 0.14 4.12 -12.42
CA PRO A 54 1.46 4.35 -11.84
C PRO A 54 1.90 3.11 -11.03
N GLN A 55 2.69 2.22 -11.65
CA GLN A 55 3.02 0.90 -11.09
C GLN A 55 3.65 0.96 -9.69
N SER A 56 4.61 1.86 -9.47
CA SER A 56 5.20 2.07 -8.14
C SER A 56 4.18 2.50 -7.07
N LEU A 57 3.13 3.25 -7.43
CA LEU A 57 2.06 3.61 -6.48
C LEU A 57 1.10 2.43 -6.24
N ALA A 58 0.83 1.62 -7.27
CA ALA A 58 0.04 0.39 -7.13
C ALA A 58 0.77 -0.62 -6.23
N PHE A 59 2.08 -0.83 -6.42
CA PHE A 59 2.91 -1.66 -5.57
C PHE A 59 2.92 -1.16 -4.11
N GLY A 60 3.12 0.14 -3.90
CA GLY A 60 3.09 0.73 -2.56
C GLY A 60 1.73 0.56 -1.86
N PHE A 61 0.63 0.69 -2.61
CA PHE A 61 -0.72 0.43 -2.10
C PHE A 61 -0.93 -1.05 -1.75
N ALA A 62 -0.48 -1.97 -2.62
CA ALA A 62 -0.51 -3.41 -2.37
C ALA A 62 0.29 -3.81 -1.11
N ALA A 63 1.49 -3.25 -0.94
CA ALA A 63 2.32 -3.45 0.25
C ALA A 63 1.63 -2.96 1.53
N PHE A 64 0.93 -1.82 1.45
CA PHE A 64 0.09 -1.32 2.54
C PHE A 64 -1.07 -2.29 2.85
N LEU A 65 -1.77 -2.82 1.85
CA LEU A 65 -2.83 -3.81 2.08
C LEU A 65 -2.28 -5.08 2.74
N HIS A 66 -1.12 -5.56 2.31
CA HIS A 66 -0.44 -6.71 2.92
C HIS A 66 -0.11 -6.45 4.40
N LEU A 67 0.40 -5.27 4.74
CA LEU A 67 0.62 -4.87 6.13
C LEU A 67 -0.69 -4.90 6.95
N MET A 68 -1.78 -4.42 6.35
CA MET A 68 -3.10 -4.35 6.98
C MET A 68 -3.84 -5.69 7.01
N ARG A 69 -3.29 -6.76 6.42
CA ARG A 69 -3.74 -8.16 6.64
C ARG A 69 -3.70 -8.57 8.12
N GLY A 70 -2.86 -7.91 8.91
CA GLY A 70 -2.90 -7.97 10.37
C GLY A 70 -1.94 -8.96 11.02
N ASP A 71 -1.04 -9.60 10.29
CA ASP A 71 -0.03 -10.50 10.89
C ASP A 71 0.87 -9.79 11.89
N LEU A 72 1.39 -8.62 11.51
CA LEU A 72 2.19 -7.77 12.40
C LEU A 72 1.39 -7.34 13.63
N HIS A 73 0.11 -6.99 13.43
CA HIS A 73 -0.78 -6.59 14.52
C HIS A 73 -1.00 -7.75 15.51
N ARG A 74 -1.26 -8.97 15.02
CA ARG A 74 -1.41 -10.18 15.84
C ARG A 74 -0.11 -10.51 16.58
N SER A 75 1.01 -10.55 15.88
CA SER A 75 2.33 -10.86 16.45
C SER A 75 2.73 -9.88 17.56
N ARG A 76 2.49 -8.58 17.36
CA ARG A 76 2.77 -7.56 18.39
C ARG A 76 1.85 -7.67 19.59
N ARG A 77 0.54 -7.85 19.38
CA ARG A 77 -0.42 -8.07 20.46
C ARG A 77 -0.07 -9.30 21.31
N ALA A 78 0.35 -10.39 20.68
CA ALA A 78 0.77 -11.61 21.38
C ALA A 78 1.98 -11.39 22.32
N ARG A 79 2.79 -10.35 22.08
CA ARG A 79 3.91 -9.94 22.92
C ARG A 79 3.58 -8.77 23.87
N GLY A 80 2.30 -8.39 23.98
CA GLY A 80 1.87 -7.23 24.77
C GLY A 80 2.29 -5.87 24.19
N LEU A 81 2.66 -5.81 22.91
CA LEU A 81 3.09 -4.58 22.25
C LEU A 81 1.94 -3.95 21.47
N MET A 82 1.78 -2.63 21.63
CA MET A 82 0.79 -1.84 20.90
C MET A 82 1.21 -1.58 19.45
N MET A 83 0.20 -1.38 18.61
CA MET A 83 0.32 -0.79 17.28
C MET A 83 -0.02 0.69 17.35
N PRO A 84 0.61 1.54 16.51
CA PRO A 84 0.17 2.91 16.28
C PRO A 84 -1.31 2.95 15.91
N VAL A 85 -2.00 4.00 16.34
CA VAL A 85 -3.44 4.17 16.09
C VAL A 85 -3.70 4.42 14.61
N ASP A 86 -4.71 3.75 14.07
CA ASP A 86 -5.26 4.00 12.73
C ASP A 86 -6.79 3.86 12.80
N ASP A 87 -7.49 4.99 12.69
CA ASP A 87 -8.94 5.06 12.90
C ASP A 87 -9.72 4.21 11.89
N GLN A 88 -9.16 4.03 10.69
CA GLN A 88 -9.77 3.23 9.62
C GLN A 88 -9.19 1.81 9.55
N GLY A 89 -8.18 1.49 10.37
CA GLY A 89 -7.51 0.19 10.36
C GLY A 89 -8.45 -0.96 10.70
N ALA A 90 -9.42 -0.74 11.58
CA ALA A 90 -10.44 -1.74 11.93
C ALA A 90 -11.29 -2.16 10.71
N ARG A 91 -11.62 -1.22 9.83
CA ARG A 91 -12.39 -1.50 8.61
C ARG A 91 -11.59 -2.33 7.61
N LEU A 92 -10.29 -2.01 7.44
CA LEU A 92 -9.40 -2.84 6.62
C LEU A 92 -9.26 -4.26 7.20
N HIS A 93 -9.08 -4.39 8.50
CA HIS A 93 -9.02 -5.71 9.15
C HIS A 93 -10.32 -6.50 8.99
N PHE A 94 -11.48 -5.82 9.08
CA PHE A 94 -12.77 -6.45 8.85
C PHE A 94 -12.87 -7.00 7.43
N LEU A 95 -12.56 -6.18 6.41
CA LEU A 95 -12.57 -6.59 5.00
C LEU A 95 -11.62 -7.77 4.73
N TRP A 96 -10.43 -7.74 5.33
CA TRP A 96 -9.50 -8.87 5.28
C TRP A 96 -10.07 -10.13 5.94
N SER A 97 -10.66 -10.01 7.13
CA SER A 97 -11.13 -11.17 7.92
C SER A 97 -12.41 -11.82 7.37
N GLY A 98 -13.33 -11.02 6.82
CA GLY A 98 -14.56 -11.53 6.20
C GLY A 98 -14.30 -12.31 4.91
N LEU A 99 -13.08 -12.21 4.39
CA LEU A 99 -12.63 -12.82 3.15
C LEU A 99 -11.33 -13.63 3.38
N ALA A 100 -11.15 -14.30 4.54
CA ALA A 100 -9.91 -15.03 4.90
C ALA A 100 -9.93 -16.58 4.90
N ASP A 101 -11.05 -17.30 4.73
CA ASP A 101 -11.04 -18.76 4.45
C ASP A 101 -10.58 -19.11 3.00
N GLY A 102 -9.27 -19.31 2.76
CA GLY A 102 -8.70 -19.77 1.47
C GLY A 102 -7.72 -18.79 0.80
N ALA A 103 -6.58 -19.27 0.30
CA ALA A 103 -5.36 -18.45 0.14
C ALA A 103 -5.19 -17.66 -1.18
N ASP A 104 -5.65 -18.13 -2.34
CA ASP A 104 -5.34 -17.45 -3.63
C ASP A 104 -6.56 -16.93 -4.39
N ALA A 105 -7.68 -17.65 -4.37
CA ALA A 105 -8.94 -17.23 -5.01
C ALA A 105 -9.57 -15.97 -4.37
N ARG A 106 -8.95 -15.43 -3.33
CA ARG A 106 -9.50 -14.43 -2.41
C ARG A 106 -8.78 -13.09 -2.39
N ILE A 107 -7.55 -13.01 -2.91
CA ILE A 107 -6.82 -11.74 -2.98
C ILE A 107 -7.55 -10.76 -3.90
N GLY A 108 -8.04 -11.24 -5.05
CA GLY A 108 -8.87 -10.44 -5.95
C GLY A 108 -10.13 -9.90 -5.28
N ASP A 109 -10.85 -10.73 -4.52
CA ASP A 109 -12.06 -10.30 -3.79
C ASP A 109 -11.76 -9.27 -2.69
N VAL A 110 -10.67 -9.46 -1.96
CA VAL A 110 -10.22 -8.49 -0.93
C VAL A 110 -9.84 -7.16 -1.58
N VAL A 111 -9.06 -7.20 -2.66
CA VAL A 111 -8.67 -5.98 -3.38
C VAL A 111 -9.88 -5.29 -3.96
N GLU A 112 -10.82 -6.03 -4.55
CA GLU A 112 -12.08 -5.50 -5.06
C GLU A 112 -12.87 -4.79 -3.94
N ALA A 113 -13.12 -5.48 -2.82
CA ALA A 113 -13.90 -4.95 -1.72
C ALA A 113 -13.24 -3.70 -1.10
N ILE A 114 -11.91 -3.73 -0.93
CA ILE A 114 -11.16 -2.59 -0.39
C ILE A 114 -11.16 -1.42 -1.39
N CYS A 115 -10.89 -1.66 -2.67
CA CYS A 115 -10.83 -0.60 -3.69
C CYS A 115 -12.19 0.09 -3.90
N ARG A 116 -13.30 -0.66 -3.83
CA ARG A 116 -14.67 -0.11 -3.91
C ARG A 116 -15.08 0.69 -2.67
N ASP A 117 -14.33 0.63 -1.59
CA ASP A 117 -14.71 1.25 -0.34
C ASP A 117 -14.51 2.77 -0.34
N VAL A 118 -15.53 3.49 -0.80
CA VAL A 118 -15.56 4.96 -0.84
C VAL A 118 -15.39 5.59 0.55
N THR A 119 -15.72 4.88 1.63
CA THR A 119 -15.52 5.43 2.98
C THR A 119 -14.04 5.48 3.37
N LEU A 120 -13.25 4.51 2.90
CA LEU A 120 -11.80 4.48 3.08
C LEU A 120 -11.12 5.52 2.18
N TRP A 121 -11.49 5.58 0.89
CA TRP A 121 -10.70 6.30 -0.11
C TRP A 121 -11.29 7.63 -0.56
N GLY A 122 -12.57 7.87 -0.30
CA GLY A 122 -13.32 9.02 -0.81
C GLY A 122 -13.75 8.88 -2.28
N ILE A 123 -13.22 7.89 -3.01
CA ILE A 123 -13.60 7.52 -4.37
C ILE A 123 -13.66 5.99 -4.49
N ASP A 124 -14.27 5.49 -5.56
CA ASP A 124 -14.16 4.07 -5.95
C ASP A 124 -12.86 3.87 -6.74
N LEU A 125 -11.85 3.27 -6.11
CA LEU A 125 -10.57 2.98 -6.76
C LEU A 125 -10.68 1.86 -7.79
N ALA A 126 -11.70 0.99 -7.70
CA ALA A 126 -11.93 -0.07 -8.67
C ALA A 126 -12.48 0.48 -10.00
N ALA A 127 -13.07 1.68 -9.98
CA ALA A 127 -13.49 2.40 -11.18
C ALA A 127 -12.30 2.98 -11.98
N LEU A 128 -11.09 3.03 -11.39
CA LEU A 128 -9.89 3.49 -12.10
C LEU A 128 -9.35 2.39 -13.01
N PRO A 129 -9.26 2.60 -14.35
CA PRO A 129 -8.89 1.56 -15.31
C PRO A 129 -7.54 0.90 -14.96
N GLY A 130 -7.57 -0.43 -14.80
CA GLY A 130 -6.40 -1.27 -14.55
C GLY A 130 -5.81 -1.17 -13.13
N PHE A 131 -6.28 -0.25 -12.27
CA PHE A 131 -5.67 -0.04 -10.95
C PHE A 131 -5.89 -1.24 -10.02
N ARG A 132 -7.13 -1.74 -9.94
CA ARG A 132 -7.48 -2.95 -9.17
C ARG A 132 -6.64 -4.14 -9.58
N ASP A 133 -6.47 -4.35 -10.88
CA ASP A 133 -5.75 -5.51 -11.41
C ASP A 133 -4.26 -5.43 -11.08
N ALA A 134 -3.64 -4.25 -11.23
CA ALA A 134 -2.26 -4.02 -10.84
C ALA A 134 -2.04 -4.25 -9.32
N VAL A 135 -2.94 -3.74 -8.47
CA VAL A 135 -2.87 -3.97 -7.02
C VAL A 135 -3.02 -5.46 -6.69
N THR A 136 -3.91 -6.17 -7.38
CA THR A 136 -4.15 -7.60 -7.18
C THR A 136 -2.90 -8.41 -7.53
N ASP A 137 -2.25 -8.11 -8.65
CA ASP A 137 -1.02 -8.78 -9.08
C ASP A 137 0.11 -8.56 -8.07
N HIS A 138 0.38 -7.30 -7.71
CA HIS A 138 1.41 -6.95 -6.72
C HIS A 138 1.14 -7.60 -5.36
N LEU A 139 -0.10 -7.57 -4.87
CA LEU A 139 -0.46 -8.16 -3.59
C LEU A 139 -0.33 -9.69 -3.61
N SER A 140 -0.70 -10.32 -4.73
CA SER A 140 -0.55 -11.77 -4.92
C SER A 140 0.92 -12.17 -4.89
N ARG A 141 1.79 -11.43 -5.58
CA ARG A 141 3.24 -11.68 -5.55
C ARG A 141 3.82 -11.48 -4.16
N ILE A 142 3.46 -10.41 -3.46
CA ILE A 142 3.91 -10.18 -2.06
C ILE A 142 3.46 -11.32 -1.15
N ALA A 143 2.22 -11.80 -1.29
CA ALA A 143 1.68 -12.87 -0.45
C ALA A 143 2.34 -14.23 -0.70
N THR A 144 2.75 -14.51 -1.94
CA THR A 144 3.28 -15.81 -2.38
C THR A 144 4.81 -15.91 -2.30
N HIS A 145 5.52 -14.85 -2.69
CA HIS A 145 6.98 -14.83 -2.78
C HIS A 145 7.64 -13.99 -1.66
N GLY A 146 6.85 -13.23 -0.91
CA GLY A 146 7.33 -12.33 0.13
C GLY A 146 7.73 -10.95 -0.40
N MET A 147 7.87 -10.00 0.53
CA MET A 147 8.08 -8.58 0.20
C MET A 147 9.39 -8.30 -0.55
N SER A 148 10.50 -8.96 -0.17
CA SER A 148 11.80 -8.72 -0.78
C SER A 148 11.84 -9.13 -2.25
N ASP A 149 11.41 -10.35 -2.57
CA ASP A 149 11.32 -10.84 -3.95
C ASP A 149 10.35 -9.98 -4.78
N ALA A 150 9.19 -9.64 -4.21
CA ALA A 150 8.22 -8.79 -4.89
C ALA A 150 8.78 -7.41 -5.24
N LEU A 151 9.56 -6.79 -4.33
CA LEU A 151 10.20 -5.51 -4.57
C LEU A 151 11.28 -5.61 -5.66
N GLU A 152 12.14 -6.62 -5.60
CA GLU A 152 13.18 -6.84 -6.63
C GLU A 152 12.56 -7.04 -8.01
N HIS A 153 11.49 -7.84 -8.10
CA HIS A 153 10.74 -8.04 -9.33
C HIS A 153 10.13 -6.73 -9.87
N HIS A 154 9.50 -5.94 -9.00
CA HIS A 154 8.92 -4.64 -9.37
C HIS A 154 9.98 -3.68 -9.92
N LEU A 155 11.14 -3.59 -9.24
CA LEU A 155 12.24 -2.72 -9.67
C LEU A 155 12.88 -3.17 -10.99
N ALA A 156 12.94 -4.48 -11.26
CA ALA A 156 13.44 -4.99 -12.53
C ALA A 156 12.47 -4.71 -13.70
N ALA A 157 11.17 -4.73 -13.45
CA ALA A 157 10.14 -4.46 -14.46
C ALA A 157 10.06 -2.97 -14.85
N ASP A 158 10.38 -2.04 -13.94
CA ASP A 158 10.42 -0.60 -14.22
C ASP A 158 11.65 -0.17 -15.06
N VAL A 159 12.65 -1.06 -15.23
CA VAL A 159 13.90 -0.80 -15.99
C VAL A 159 13.85 -1.39 -17.42
N ALA A 160 12.84 -2.22 -17.74
CA ALA A 160 12.65 -2.87 -19.03
C ALA A 160 11.66 -2.11 -19.94
#